data_AF-A0A5C0B9K7-F1
#
_entry.id   AF-A0A5C0B9K7-F1
#
_cell.length_a   1.000
_cell.length_b   1.000
_cell.length_c   1.000
_cell.angle_alpha   90.00
_cell.angle_beta   90.00
_cell.angle_gamma   90.00
#
_symmetry.space_group_name_H-M   'P 1'
#
loop_
_entity.id
_entity.type
_entity.pdbx_description
1 polymer ?
#
loop_
_entity_poly.entity_id
_entity_poly.type
_entity_poly.pdbx_seq_one_letter_code
_entity_poly.pdbx_strand_id
1 'polypeptide(L)'
;PFGGMVKGAHRTLTRDVLGLAPARIEANFARRVEPSLVYPRRTGNIYTGTALLCLMSAVAHSGIREAATLGVFSYGTGCSSEFF
;
A
#
# COMPACT_ATOMS: atom_id res chain seq x y z
N PRO A 1 6.61 -3.50 -6.09
CA PRO A 1 7.60 -4.58 -6.31
C PRO A 1 7.47 -5.77 -5.33
N PHE A 2 7.55 -5.54 -4.02
CA PHE A 2 7.32 -6.57 -2.99
C PHE A 2 6.94 -5.94 -1.65
N GLY A 3 6.30 -6.73 -0.76
CA GLY A 3 5.69 -6.21 0.47
C GLY A 3 6.65 -5.52 1.44
N GLY A 4 7.90 -6.01 1.55
CA GLY A 4 8.92 -5.39 2.42
C GLY A 4 9.25 -3.95 2.03
N MET A 5 9.37 -3.66 0.73
CA MET A 5 9.60 -2.30 0.24
C MET A 5 8.40 -1.39 0.51
N VAL A 6 7.18 -1.89 0.32
CA VAL A 6 5.95 -1.14 0.60
C VAL A 6 5.85 -0.80 2.09
N LYS A 7 6.17 -1.75 2.97
CA LYS A 7 6.21 -1.52 4.42
C LYS A 7 7.25 -0.47 4.82
N GLY A 8 8.44 -0.53 4.20
CA GLY A 8 9.48 0.49 4.39
C GLY A 8 9.01 1.89 3.97
N ALA A 9 8.40 2.01 2.79
CA ALA A 9 7.88 3.28 2.27
C ALA A 9 6.76 3.86 3.14
N HIS A 10 5.80 3.04 3.57
CA HIS A 10 4.73 3.46 4.49
C HIS A 10 5.29 3.94 5.83
N ARG A 11 6.27 3.23 6.41
CA ARG A 11 6.94 3.65 7.65
C ARG A 11 7.63 5.00 7.49
N THR A 12 8.38 5.20 6.41
CA THR A 12 9.05 6.49 6.13
C THR A 12 8.01 7.60 6.01
N LEU A 13 6.97 7.41 5.18
CA LEU A 13 5.91 8.41 4.99
C LEU A 13 5.21 8.78 6.31
N THR A 14 4.77 7.78 7.07
CA THR A 14 4.01 8.02 8.31
C THR A 14 4.85 8.57 9.45
N ARG A 15 6.15 8.28 9.49
CA ARG A 15 7.08 8.91 10.42
C ARG A 15 7.36 10.36 10.02
N ASP A 16 7.74 10.58 8.76
CA ASP A 16 8.31 11.86 8.34
C ASP A 16 7.23 12.92 8.03
N VAL A 17 6.06 12.50 7.55
CA VAL A 17 4.95 13.41 7.21
C VAL A 17 3.92 13.52 8.34
N LEU A 18 3.63 12.41 9.02
CA LEU A 18 2.58 12.38 10.06
C LEU A 18 3.12 12.34 11.49
N GLY A 19 4.44 12.19 11.70
CA GLY A 19 5.04 12.17 13.04
C GLY A 19 4.58 10.99 13.91
N LEU A 20 4.15 9.87 13.33
CA LEU A 20 3.60 8.75 14.10
C LEU A 20 4.69 8.03 14.90
N ALA A 21 4.36 7.65 16.14
CA ALA A 21 5.19 6.78 16.96
C ALA A 21 5.27 5.34 16.38
N PRO A 22 6.35 4.57 16.60
CA PRO A 22 6.56 3.27 15.98
C PRO A 22 5.40 2.27 16.14
N ALA A 23 4.81 2.18 17.33
CA ALA A 23 3.67 1.29 17.57
C ALA A 23 2.42 1.69 16.76
N ARG A 24 2.22 3.00 16.53
CA ARG A 24 1.11 3.52 15.73
C ARG A 24 1.35 3.32 14.23
N ILE A 25 2.59 3.43 13.77
CA ILE A 25 2.96 3.10 12.38
C ILE A 25 2.54 1.67 12.07
N GLU A 26 2.88 0.73 12.97
CA GLU A 26 2.64 -0.68 12.68
C GLU A 26 1.17 -1.06 12.72
N ALA A 27 0.42 -0.54 13.69
CA ALA A 27 -1.04 -0.66 13.70
C ALA A 27 -1.68 -0.02 12.45
N ASN A 28 -1.14 1.10 11.97
CA ASN A 28 -1.62 1.76 10.76
C ASN A 28 -1.35 0.93 9.51
N PHE A 29 -0.16 0.35 9.39
CA PHE A 29 0.22 -0.53 8.28
C PHE A 29 -0.70 -1.75 8.21
N ALA A 30 -0.86 -2.46 9.33
CA ALA A 30 -1.71 -3.65 9.42
C ALA A 30 -3.17 -3.35 9.03
N ARG A 31 -3.69 -2.19 9.44
CA ARG A 31 -5.07 -1.79 9.13
C ARG A 31 -5.26 -1.30 7.69
N ARG A 32 -4.35 -0.47 7.18
CA ARG A 32 -4.58 0.30 5.95
C ARG A 32 -3.86 -0.21 4.71
N VAL A 33 -2.75 -0.92 4.88
CA VAL A 33 -1.87 -1.30 3.75
C VAL A 33 -1.81 -2.81 3.60
N GLU A 34 -1.74 -3.57 4.69
CA GLU A 34 -1.63 -5.03 4.63
C GLU A 34 -2.71 -5.74 3.80
N PRO A 35 -3.99 -5.33 3.81
CA PRO A 35 -5.01 -5.89 2.93
C PRO A 35 -4.70 -5.78 1.43
N SER A 36 -3.96 -4.73 1.02
CA SER A 36 -3.56 -4.54 -0.37
C SER A 36 -2.46 -5.50 -0.83
N LEU A 37 -1.81 -6.21 0.10
CA LEU A 37 -0.68 -7.09 -0.20
C LEU A 37 -1.05 -8.56 -0.32
N VAL A 38 -2.32 -8.95 -0.08
CA VAL A 38 -2.77 -10.35 -0.09
C VAL A 38 -2.58 -10.99 -1.47
N TYR A 39 -3.07 -10.37 -2.55
CA TYR A 39 -2.88 -10.92 -3.90
C TYR A 39 -1.44 -10.78 -4.40
N PRO A 40 -0.75 -9.62 -4.30
CA PRO A 40 0.64 -9.49 -4.74
C PRO A 40 1.62 -10.46 -4.06
N ARG A 41 1.36 -10.87 -2.81
CA ARG A 41 2.16 -11.91 -2.13
C ARG A 41 2.12 -13.26 -2.85
N ARG A 42 1.04 -13.56 -3.58
CA ARG A 42 0.85 -14.83 -4.30
C ARG A 42 1.37 -14.78 -5.74
N THR A 43 1.34 -13.61 -6.36
CA THR A 43 1.67 -13.44 -7.79
C THR A 43 3.07 -12.88 -8.03
N GLY A 44 3.68 -12.23 -7.02
CA GLY A 44 4.91 -11.49 -7.19
C GLY A 44 4.70 -10.17 -7.94
N ASN A 45 5.80 -9.59 -8.42
CA ASN A 45 5.80 -8.32 -9.16
C ASN A 45 5.34 -8.53 -10.61
N ILE A 46 4.24 -7.87 -10.99
CA ILE A 46 3.70 -7.90 -12.35
C ILE A 46 3.80 -6.52 -13.03
N TYR A 47 4.85 -5.76 -12.69
CA TYR A 47 5.15 -4.43 -13.21
C TYR A 47 3.97 -3.46 -13.02
N THR A 48 3.53 -2.78 -14.07
CA THR A 48 2.45 -1.78 -14.08
C THR A 48 1.15 -2.33 -13.53
N GLY A 49 0.89 -3.63 -13.68
CA GLY A 49 -0.30 -4.29 -13.12
C GLY A 49 -0.29 -4.40 -11.59
N THR A 50 0.86 -4.22 -10.93
CA THR A 50 0.98 -4.47 -9.48
C THR A 50 0.17 -3.46 -8.68
N ALA A 51 0.14 -2.19 -9.08
CA ALA A 51 -0.65 -1.17 -8.39
C ALA A 51 -2.16 -1.48 -8.46
N LEU A 52 -2.64 -1.92 -9.63
CA LEU A 52 -4.02 -2.35 -9.82
C LEU A 52 -4.35 -3.63 -9.05
N LEU A 53 -3.41 -4.58 -8.97
CA LEU A 53 -3.57 -5.78 -8.16
C LEU A 53 -3.63 -5.47 -6.66
N CYS A 54 -2.82 -4.52 -6.18
CA CYS A 54 -2.91 -4.02 -4.81
C CYS A 54 -4.27 -3.36 -4.53
N LEU A 55 -4.77 -2.56 -5.47
CA LEU A 55 -6.09 -1.93 -5.39
C LEU A 55 -7.21 -2.98 -5.27
N MET A 56 -7.23 -3.98 -6.15
CA MET A 56 -8.19 -5.09 -6.08
C MET A 56 -8.08 -5.86 -4.76
N SER A 57 -6.85 -6.14 -4.31
CA SER A 57 -6.60 -6.81 -3.04
C SER A 57 -7.14 -5.99 -1.85
N ALA A 58 -6.96 -4.67 -1.86
CA ALA A 58 -7.47 -3.79 -0.82
C ALA A 58 -9.00 -3.80 -0.74
N VAL A 59 -9.68 -3.73 -1.89
CA VAL A 59 -11.15 -3.82 -1.97
C VAL A 59 -11.65 -5.17 -1.45
N ALA A 60 -10.98 -6.26 -1.82
CA ALA A 60 -11.39 -7.60 -1.42
C ALA A 60 -11.15 -7.91 0.07
N HIS A 61 -10.12 -7.33 0.68
CA HIS A 61 -9.62 -7.76 1.99
C HIS A 61 -9.64 -6.70 3.11
N SER A 62 -10.01 -5.45 2.82
CA SER A 62 -10.01 -4.38 3.85
C SER A 62 -11.06 -4.59 4.96
N GLY A 63 -12.14 -5.31 4.66
CA GLY A 63 -13.28 -5.50 5.58
C GLY A 63 -14.18 -4.26 5.74
N ILE A 64 -13.83 -3.13 5.11
CA ILE A 64 -14.61 -1.90 5.11
C ILE A 64 -15.89 -2.12 4.29
N ARG A 65 -17.04 -1.74 4.84
CA ARG A 65 -18.36 -1.95 4.20
C ARG A 65 -19.04 -0.64 3.80
N GLU A 66 -18.62 0.44 4.41
CA GLU A 66 -19.02 1.82 4.16
C GLU A 66 -18.22 2.46 3.02
N ALA A 67 -18.71 3.58 2.50
CA ALA A 67 -17.96 4.38 1.53
C ALA A 67 -16.66 4.89 2.16
N ALA A 68 -15.54 4.67 1.47
CA ALA A 68 -14.21 5.06 1.94
C ALA A 68 -13.32 5.52 0.79
N THR A 69 -12.36 6.38 1.11
CA THR A 69 -11.33 6.83 0.18
C THR A 69 -10.10 5.93 0.25
N LEU A 70 -9.60 5.53 -0.91
CA LEU A 70 -8.38 4.75 -1.06
C LEU A 70 -7.40 5.52 -1.93
N GLY A 71 -6.23 5.84 -1.38
CA GLY A 71 -5.14 6.44 -2.14
C GLY A 71 -4.26 5.38 -2.79
N VAL A 72 -3.90 5.59 -4.04
CA VAL A 72 -3.06 4.71 -4.85
C VAL A 72 -1.81 5.47 -5.28
N PHE A 73 -0.65 4.92 -4.94
CA PHE A 73 0.64 5.41 -5.44
C PHE A 73 1.15 4.48 -6.54
N SER A 74 1.35 5.03 -7.73
CA SER A 74 1.92 4.34 -8.88
C SER A 74 3.32 4.89 -9.18
N TYR A 75 4.25 4.00 -9.49
CA TYR A 75 5.63 4.35 -9.84
C TYR A 75 6.16 3.44 -10.95
N GLY A 76 6.80 4.05 -11.95
CA GLY A 76 7.54 3.37 -13.01
C GLY A 76 8.94 3.94 -13.19
N THR A 77 9.92 3.06 -13.42
CA THR A 77 11.31 3.44 -13.69
C THR A 77 11.43 4.18 -15.03
N GLY A 78 12.17 5.30 -15.08
CA GLY A 78 12.44 6.06 -16.31
C GLY A 78 12.36 7.60 -16.29
N CYS A 79 11.59 8.33 -15.47
CA CYS A 79 10.70 8.01 -14.36
C CYS A 79 9.37 8.77 -14.47
N SER A 80 8.30 8.16 -13.96
CA SER A 80 7.05 8.86 -13.62
C SER A 80 6.38 8.20 -12.43
N SER A 81 5.70 9.01 -11.64
CA SER A 81 4.92 8.57 -10.49
C SER A 81 3.70 9.43 -10.32
N GLU A 82 2.63 8.83 -9.82
CA GLU A 82 1.37 9.51 -9.58
C GLU A 82 0.74 9.01 -8.29
N PHE A 83 0.10 9.92 -7.55
CA PHE A 83 -0.74 9.60 -6.42
C PHE A 83 -2.16 10.09 -6.73
N PHE A 84 -3.14 9.20 -6.63
CA PHE A 84 -4.55 9.48 -6.93
C PHE A 84 -5.48 8.72 -5.97
#